data_AF-R9J063-F1
#
_entry.id   AF-R9J063-F1
#
_cell.length_a   1.000
_cell.length_b   1.000
_cell.length_c   1.000
_cell.angle_alpha   90.00
_cell.angle_beta   90.00
_cell.angle_gamma   90.00
#
_symmetry.space_group_name_H-M   'P 1'
#
loop_
_entity.id
_entity.type
_entity.pdbx_description
1 polymer ?
#
loop_
_entity_poly.entity_id
_entity_poly.type
_entity_poly.pdbx_seq_one_letter_code
_entity_poly.pdbx_strand_id
1 'polypeptide(L)'
;MSQTKEMLEFPYIFQKKGDTVDIQQKNIYDYINIQKEYAQDNQIYALEKRYSEINQALGIFNQRLTNLERNNFWDNEEIEVSEEDMLQEQEQSVLTNDILEEVNQLYHAEDIQDQISCCVFIAEKTFELLKMIDKPDENNYKKQVVHLFYQVVKRNYARGKFTKDQISLMTQMIEKSRKPFVCEEEYFELDEKLYLNKLEIFPEGE
;
A
#
# COMPACT_ATOMS: atom_id res chain seq x y z
N MET A 1 12.41 22.51 21.13
CA MET A 1 12.33 23.32 22.37
C MET A 1 11.11 22.86 23.13
N SER A 2 11.30 22.33 24.34
CA SER A 2 10.24 21.84 25.22
C SER A 2 9.28 22.97 25.58
N GLN A 3 7.98 22.76 25.41
CA GLN A 3 6.97 23.51 26.14
C GLN A 3 6.32 22.60 27.16
N THR A 4 6.40 23.08 28.39
CA THR A 4 6.04 22.50 29.67
C THR A 4 4.55 22.23 29.76
N LYS A 5 4.22 21.04 30.25
CA LYS A 5 2.88 20.56 30.56
C LYS A 5 2.44 21.16 31.91
N GLU A 6 1.94 22.40 31.92
CA GLU A 6 1.27 22.95 33.11
C GLU A 6 -0.19 22.49 33.10
N MET A 7 -0.46 21.37 33.80
CA MET A 7 -1.81 21.06 34.25
C MET A 7 -2.17 22.04 35.37
N LEU A 8 -3.04 23.00 35.07
CA LEU A 8 -3.67 23.86 36.06
C LEU A 8 -4.54 23.00 37.00
N GLU A 9 -3.98 22.61 38.15
CA GLU A 9 -4.77 22.10 39.27
C GLU A 9 -5.46 23.27 39.98
N PHE A 10 -6.81 23.25 40.05
CA PHE A 10 -7.57 24.15 40.93
C PHE A 10 -8.41 23.35 41.94
N PRO A 11 -8.57 23.87 43.17
CA PRO A 11 -9.06 23.11 44.31
C PRO A 11 -10.60 23.01 44.28
N TYR A 12 -11.12 21.79 44.48
CA TYR A 12 -12.54 21.57 44.69
C TYR A 12 -12.97 22.12 46.06
N ILE A 13 -13.82 23.16 46.07
CA ILE A 13 -14.49 23.65 47.28
C ILE A 13 -16.01 23.40 47.14
N PHE A 14 -16.56 22.57 48.02
CA PHE A 14 -18.01 22.37 48.18
C PHE A 14 -18.55 23.23 49.33
N GLN A 15 -19.52 24.12 49.07
CA GLN A 15 -20.47 24.67 50.07
C GLN A 15 -21.75 25.24 49.40
N LYS A 16 -22.86 25.31 50.16
CA LYS A 16 -24.28 25.17 49.71
C LYS A 16 -25.05 26.45 49.28
N LYS A 17 -26.01 26.19 48.37
CA LYS A 17 -27.41 26.69 48.19
C LYS A 17 -27.65 28.14 47.75
N GLY A 18 -27.90 28.31 46.45
CA GLY A 18 -28.46 29.52 45.84
C GLY A 18 -27.58 29.99 44.69
N ASP A 19 -26.69 30.93 44.99
CA ASP A 19 -25.80 31.57 44.00
C ASP A 19 -24.62 30.67 43.57
N THR A 20 -24.32 29.64 44.35
CA THR A 20 -23.23 28.69 44.08
C THR A 20 -23.52 27.77 42.90
N VAL A 21 -24.79 27.49 42.59
CA VAL A 21 -25.17 26.60 41.49
C VAL A 21 -24.94 27.27 40.14
N ASP A 22 -25.31 28.55 40.00
CA ASP A 22 -25.07 29.33 38.78
C ASP A 22 -23.57 29.57 38.55
N ILE A 23 -22.80 29.83 39.62
CA ILE A 23 -21.34 29.99 39.52
C ILE A 23 -20.67 28.66 39.13
N GLN A 24 -21.10 27.53 39.71
CA GLN A 24 -20.56 26.20 39.35
C GLN A 24 -20.95 25.79 37.92
N GLN A 25 -22.18 26.06 37.49
CA GLN A 25 -22.61 25.80 36.11
C GLN A 25 -21.83 26.68 35.12
N LYS A 26 -21.67 27.98 35.41
CA LYS A 26 -20.86 28.89 34.59
C LYS A 26 -19.42 28.40 34.45
N ASN A 27 -18.79 28.00 35.56
CA ASN A 27 -17.43 27.45 35.54
C ASN A 27 -17.31 26.14 34.73
N ILE A 28 -18.36 25.30 34.74
CA ILE A 28 -18.41 24.08 33.92
C ILE A 28 -18.59 24.43 32.43
N TYR A 29 -19.46 25.39 32.10
CA TYR A 29 -19.63 25.85 30.71
C TYR A 29 -18.37 26.48 30.15
N ASP A 30 -17.68 27.31 30.94
CA ASP A 30 -16.42 27.94 30.56
C ASP A 30 -15.34 26.88 30.34
N TYR A 31 -15.24 25.87 31.22
CA TYR A 31 -14.32 24.73 31.03
C TYR A 31 -14.64 23.93 29.76
N ILE A 32 -15.90 23.61 29.50
CA ILE A 32 -16.31 22.87 28.29
C ILE A 32 -15.99 23.67 27.03
N ASN A 33 -16.21 24.98 27.04
CA ASN A 33 -15.89 25.85 25.91
C ASN A 33 -14.39 25.92 25.66
N ILE A 34 -13.58 26.09 26.71
CA ILE A 34 -12.11 26.07 26.63
C ILE A 34 -11.62 24.73 26.07
N GLN A 35 -12.15 23.59 26.55
CA GLN A 35 -11.77 22.27 26.02
C GLN A 35 -12.18 22.08 24.56
N LYS A 36 -13.34 22.63 24.14
CA LYS A 36 -13.76 22.62 22.74
C LYS A 36 -12.86 23.48 21.86
N GLU A 37 -12.46 24.66 22.32
CA GLU A 37 -11.51 25.53 21.62
C GLU A 37 -10.16 24.83 21.45
N TYR A 38 -9.60 24.23 22.51
CA TYR A 38 -8.36 23.45 22.40
C TYR A 38 -8.49 22.24 21.45
N ALA A 39 -9.63 21.56 21.45
CA ALA A 39 -9.88 20.45 20.53
C ALA A 39 -9.96 20.93 19.06
N GLN A 40 -10.58 22.09 18.82
CA GLN A 40 -10.66 22.71 17.51
C GLN A 40 -9.29 23.20 17.03
N ASP A 41 -8.51 23.86 17.88
CA ASP A 41 -7.16 24.32 17.55
C ASP A 41 -6.22 23.15 17.21
N ASN A 42 -6.33 22.04 17.93
CA ASN A 42 -5.58 20.83 17.60
C ASN A 42 -5.99 20.21 16.25
N GLN A 43 -7.29 20.25 15.91
CA GLN A 43 -7.76 19.80 14.60
C GLN A 43 -7.29 20.72 13.48
N ILE A 44 -7.32 22.04 13.69
CA ILE A 44 -6.81 23.04 12.74
C ILE A 44 -5.32 22.80 12.51
N TYR A 45 -4.53 22.66 13.57
CA TYR A 45 -3.10 22.39 13.48
C TYR A 45 -2.79 21.09 12.71
N ALA A 46 -3.55 20.02 12.95
CA ALA A 46 -3.39 18.76 12.22
C ALA A 46 -3.74 18.89 10.73
N LEU A 47 -4.77 19.68 10.40
CA LEU A 47 -5.16 19.96 9.02
C LEU A 47 -4.13 20.85 8.31
N GLU A 48 -3.61 21.88 8.96
CA GLU A 48 -2.55 22.74 8.43
C GLU A 48 -1.27 21.96 8.15
N LYS A 49 -0.91 21.04 9.06
CA LYS A 49 0.21 20.14 8.87
C LYS A 49 0.01 19.24 7.64
N ARG A 50 -1.15 18.59 7.51
CA ARG A 50 -1.48 17.78 6.33
C ARG A 50 -1.49 18.59 5.04
N TYR A 51 -2.02 19.80 5.07
CA TYR A 51 -2.04 20.70 3.91
C TYR A 51 -0.62 21.10 3.48
N SER A 52 0.26 21.37 4.46
CA SER A 52 1.69 21.62 4.20
C SER A 52 2.38 20.42 3.57
N GLU A 53 2.16 19.21 4.10
CA GLU A 53 2.70 17.95 3.56
C GLU A 53 2.22 17.70 2.13
N ILE A 54 0.93 17.91 1.84
CA ILE A 54 0.35 17.81 0.50
C ILE A 54 0.98 18.83 -0.45
N ASN A 55 1.14 20.08 -0.04
CA ASN A 55 1.74 21.11 -0.88
C ASN A 55 3.23 20.85 -1.16
N GLN A 56 3.95 20.28 -0.19
CA GLN A 56 5.33 19.84 -0.39
C GLN A 56 5.39 18.70 -1.42
N ALA A 57 4.49 17.71 -1.31
CA ALA A 57 4.39 16.61 -2.26
C ALA A 57 4.02 17.11 -3.67
N LEU A 58 3.07 18.05 -3.78
CA LEU A 58 2.70 18.69 -5.04
C LEU A 58 3.85 19.51 -5.63
N GLY A 59 4.64 20.18 -4.79
CA GLY A 59 5.85 20.89 -5.23
C GLY A 59 6.90 19.95 -5.82
N ILE A 60 7.16 18.83 -5.15
CA ILE A 60 8.05 17.78 -5.65
C ILE A 60 7.51 17.17 -6.95
N PHE A 61 6.21 16.90 -7.03
CA PHE A 61 5.55 16.37 -8.22
C PHE A 61 5.63 17.34 -9.41
N ASN A 62 5.35 18.62 -9.20
CA ASN A 62 5.47 19.65 -10.24
C ASN A 62 6.93 19.84 -10.69
N GLN A 63 7.89 19.73 -9.77
CA GLN A 63 9.30 19.78 -10.12
C GLN A 63 9.72 18.55 -10.95
N ARG A 64 9.19 17.36 -10.62
CA ARG A 64 9.39 16.13 -11.42
C ARG A 64 8.73 16.24 -12.79
N LEU A 65 7.51 16.75 -12.89
CA LEU A 65 6.84 17.04 -14.17
C LEU A 65 7.63 18.03 -15.01
N THR A 66 8.12 19.12 -14.42
CA THR A 66 8.92 20.11 -15.14
C THR A 66 10.25 19.52 -15.61
N ASN A 67 10.84 18.60 -14.84
CA ASN A 67 12.05 17.88 -15.24
C ASN A 67 11.76 16.84 -16.33
N LEU A 68 10.61 16.17 -16.30
CA LEU A 68 10.16 15.28 -17.37
C LEU A 68 9.87 16.07 -18.65
N GLU A 69 9.18 17.20 -18.55
CA GLU A 69 8.93 18.11 -19.68
C GLU A 69 10.24 18.68 -20.24
N ARG A 70 11.20 19.07 -19.39
CA ARG A 70 12.54 19.52 -19.85
C ARG A 70 13.36 18.40 -20.48
N ASN A 71 13.29 17.19 -19.93
CA ASN A 71 13.97 16.02 -20.49
C ASN A 71 13.30 15.54 -21.79
N ASN A 72 12.05 15.93 -22.04
CA ASN A 72 11.30 15.61 -23.27
C ASN A 72 11.28 16.77 -24.29
N PHE A 73 12.00 17.88 -24.07
CA PHE A 73 11.89 19.09 -24.93
C PHE A 73 13.08 19.37 -25.86
N TRP A 74 14.13 18.56 -25.83
CA TRP A 74 15.12 18.50 -26.92
C TRP A 74 15.63 17.08 -27.04
N ASP A 75 14.77 16.19 -27.50
CA ASP A 75 15.10 15.14 -28.48
C ASP A 75 13.78 14.65 -29.05
N ASN A 76 13.33 15.29 -30.14
CA ASN A 76 12.48 14.62 -31.11
C ASN A 76 13.36 13.59 -31.86
N GLU A 77 13.92 12.63 -31.13
CA GLU A 77 14.09 11.30 -31.69
C GLU A 77 12.71 10.68 -31.55
N GLU A 78 12.11 10.29 -32.67
CA GLU A 78 11.04 9.30 -32.63
C GLU A 78 11.54 8.20 -31.71
N ILE A 79 10.87 7.99 -30.57
CA ILE A 79 11.13 6.79 -29.76
C ILE A 79 10.68 5.64 -30.66
N GLU A 80 11.61 5.13 -31.46
CA GLU A 80 11.51 3.82 -32.06
C GLU A 80 11.46 2.85 -30.88
N VAL A 81 10.25 2.58 -30.39
CA VAL A 81 10.01 1.39 -29.59
C VAL A 81 10.44 0.25 -30.49
N SER A 82 11.54 -0.40 -30.14
CA SER A 82 12.08 -1.44 -31.01
C SER A 82 11.03 -2.55 -31.13
N GLU A 83 10.99 -3.23 -32.28
CA GLU A 83 10.12 -4.41 -32.42
C GLU A 83 10.38 -5.43 -31.31
N GLU A 84 11.62 -5.49 -30.80
CA GLU A 84 12.01 -6.34 -29.67
C GLU A 84 11.30 -5.94 -28.37
N ASP A 85 11.22 -4.64 -28.04
CA ASP A 85 10.53 -4.17 -26.84
C ASP A 85 9.02 -4.44 -26.91
N MET A 86 8.41 -4.24 -28.08
CA MET A 86 6.99 -4.56 -28.31
C MET A 86 6.70 -6.06 -28.17
N LEU A 87 7.57 -6.90 -28.71
CA LEU A 87 7.47 -8.36 -28.60
C LEU A 87 7.62 -8.81 -27.15
N GLN A 88 8.56 -8.23 -26.40
CA GLN A 88 8.78 -8.55 -24.99
C GLN A 88 7.59 -8.12 -24.11
N GLU A 89 6.99 -6.95 -24.35
CA GLU A 89 5.75 -6.55 -23.66
C GLU A 89 4.58 -7.48 -23.99
N GLN A 90 4.46 -7.91 -25.24
CA GLN A 90 3.43 -8.85 -25.66
C GLN A 90 3.61 -10.22 -24.99
N GLU A 91 4.84 -10.74 -24.94
CA GLU A 91 5.18 -11.99 -24.25
C GLU A 91 4.90 -11.91 -22.74
N GLN A 92 5.28 -10.80 -22.08
CA GLN A 92 4.94 -10.56 -20.68
C GLN A 92 3.42 -10.54 -20.46
N SER A 93 2.65 -9.92 -21.36
CA SER A 93 1.20 -9.89 -21.26
C SER A 93 0.58 -11.27 -21.42
N VAL A 94 1.09 -12.11 -22.33
CA VAL A 94 0.61 -13.49 -22.52
C VAL A 94 0.87 -14.29 -21.25
N LEU A 95 2.10 -14.28 -20.73
CA LEU A 95 2.45 -14.98 -19.49
C LEU A 95 1.61 -14.53 -18.30
N THR A 96 1.35 -13.22 -18.19
CA THR A 96 0.56 -12.69 -17.09
C THR A 96 -0.90 -13.16 -17.17
N ASN A 97 -1.47 -13.29 -18.36
CA ASN A 97 -2.80 -13.85 -18.56
C ASN A 97 -2.83 -15.35 -18.23
N ASP A 98 -1.84 -16.13 -18.68
CA ASP A 98 -1.74 -17.56 -18.36
C ASP A 98 -1.68 -17.79 -16.84
N ILE A 99 -0.86 -16.99 -16.14
CA ILE A 99 -0.77 -17.05 -14.67
C ILE A 99 -2.12 -16.71 -14.04
N LEU A 100 -2.79 -15.65 -14.52
CA LEU A 100 -4.06 -15.20 -13.97
C LEU A 100 -5.18 -16.24 -14.16
N GLU A 101 -5.24 -16.85 -15.34
CA GLU A 101 -6.17 -17.95 -15.63
C GLU A 101 -5.94 -19.12 -14.68
N GLU A 102 -4.68 -19.53 -14.47
CA GLU A 102 -4.35 -20.64 -13.59
C GLU A 102 -4.62 -20.31 -12.11
N VAL A 103 -4.38 -19.07 -11.67
CA VAL A 103 -4.77 -18.62 -10.31
C VAL A 103 -6.28 -18.73 -10.13
N ASN A 104 -7.07 -18.43 -11.16
CA ASN A 104 -8.52 -18.60 -11.11
C ASN A 104 -8.94 -20.07 -11.05
N GLN A 105 -8.17 -20.99 -11.65
CA GLN A 105 -8.43 -22.43 -11.52
C GLN A 105 -8.27 -22.94 -10.08
N LEU A 106 -7.46 -22.28 -9.24
CA LEU A 106 -7.37 -22.61 -7.81
C LEU A 106 -8.73 -22.51 -7.09
N TYR A 107 -9.66 -21.65 -7.54
CA TYR A 107 -11.01 -21.58 -6.98
C TYR A 107 -11.82 -22.86 -7.21
N HIS A 108 -11.48 -23.60 -8.25
CA HIS A 108 -12.21 -24.77 -8.72
C HIS A 108 -11.51 -26.09 -8.37
N ALA A 109 -10.29 -26.05 -7.83
CA ALA A 109 -9.53 -27.24 -7.44
C ALA A 109 -10.28 -28.07 -6.37
N GLU A 110 -10.69 -29.29 -6.74
CA GLU A 110 -11.51 -30.16 -5.91
C GLU A 110 -10.72 -30.85 -4.80
N ASP A 111 -9.41 -31.08 -5.01
CA ASP A 111 -8.50 -31.62 -4.01
C ASP A 111 -7.16 -30.86 -3.92
N ILE A 112 -6.27 -31.34 -3.05
CA ILE A 112 -4.96 -30.72 -2.83
C ILE A 112 -3.96 -31.01 -3.97
N GLN A 113 -4.11 -32.12 -4.69
CA GLN A 113 -3.22 -32.50 -5.80
C GLN A 113 -3.48 -31.62 -7.02
N ASP A 114 -4.75 -31.32 -7.30
CA ASP A 114 -5.14 -30.37 -8.34
C ASP A 114 -4.54 -28.99 -8.04
N GLN A 115 -4.65 -28.54 -6.79
CA GLN A 115 -4.11 -27.26 -6.36
C GLN A 115 -2.57 -27.22 -6.46
N ILE A 116 -1.89 -28.29 -6.05
CA ILE A 116 -0.42 -28.38 -6.19
C ILE A 116 -0.03 -28.29 -7.66
N SER A 117 -0.75 -28.95 -8.56
CA SER A 117 -0.50 -28.91 -10.01
C SER A 117 -0.64 -27.49 -10.55
N CYS A 118 -1.72 -26.78 -10.18
CA CYS A 118 -1.91 -25.36 -10.52
C CYS A 118 -0.73 -24.51 -10.01
N CYS A 119 -0.32 -24.71 -8.75
CA CYS A 119 0.78 -23.96 -8.16
C CYS A 119 2.14 -24.21 -8.83
N VAL A 120 2.39 -25.43 -9.30
CA VAL A 120 3.61 -25.74 -10.07
C VAL A 120 3.62 -24.93 -11.36
N PHE A 121 2.53 -24.96 -12.13
CA PHE A 121 2.40 -24.16 -13.36
C PHE A 121 2.58 -22.67 -13.08
N ILE A 122 1.86 -22.14 -12.08
CA ILE A 122 1.94 -20.73 -11.67
C ILE A 122 3.38 -20.36 -11.32
N ALA A 123 4.08 -21.18 -10.52
CA ALA A 123 5.45 -20.90 -10.12
C ALA A 123 6.42 -20.90 -11.31
N GLU A 124 6.29 -21.84 -12.24
CA GLU A 124 7.09 -21.90 -13.46
C GLU A 124 6.91 -20.65 -14.32
N LYS A 125 5.65 -20.29 -14.61
CA LYS A 125 5.33 -19.11 -15.43
C LYS A 125 5.69 -17.79 -14.77
N THR A 126 5.52 -17.70 -13.46
CA THR A 126 5.98 -16.51 -12.71
C THR A 126 7.50 -16.38 -12.75
N PHE A 127 8.24 -17.50 -12.70
CA PHE A 127 9.70 -17.47 -12.81
C PHE A 127 10.17 -17.07 -14.22
N GLU A 128 9.47 -17.50 -15.27
CA GLU A 128 9.69 -17.01 -16.65
C GLU A 128 9.45 -15.49 -16.72
N LEU A 129 8.32 -15.00 -16.20
CA LEU A 129 7.99 -13.58 -16.15
C LEU A 129 9.06 -12.76 -15.41
N LEU A 130 9.59 -13.26 -14.29
CA LEU A 130 10.66 -12.60 -13.52
C LEU A 130 11.96 -12.42 -14.32
N LYS A 131 12.27 -13.33 -15.25
CA LYS A 131 13.44 -13.23 -16.12
C LYS A 131 13.27 -12.18 -17.21
N MET A 132 12.03 -11.95 -17.65
CA MET A 132 11.68 -11.00 -18.70
C MET A 132 11.54 -9.57 -18.19
N ILE A 133 11.24 -9.37 -16.90
CA ILE A 133 11.23 -8.02 -16.32
C ILE A 133 12.68 -7.60 -16.05
N ASP A 134 13.03 -6.40 -16.48
CA ASP A 134 14.34 -5.79 -16.28
C ASP A 134 14.78 -5.74 -14.81
N LYS A 135 16.02 -5.29 -14.57
CA LYS A 135 16.51 -5.13 -13.20
C LYS A 135 15.56 -4.22 -12.40
N PRO A 136 15.43 -4.45 -11.08
CA PRO A 136 14.57 -3.61 -10.25
C PRO A 136 14.98 -2.16 -10.42
N ASP A 137 14.05 -1.31 -10.83
CA ASP A 137 14.18 0.14 -10.79
C ASP A 137 13.88 0.58 -9.35
N GLU A 138 14.69 1.50 -8.84
CA GLU A 138 14.59 2.03 -7.48
C GLU A 138 13.20 2.60 -7.17
N ASN A 139 12.48 3.06 -8.21
CA ASN A 139 11.14 3.62 -8.06
C ASN A 139 10.00 2.71 -8.55
N ASN A 140 10.29 1.61 -9.24
CA ASN A 140 9.27 0.72 -9.79
C ASN A 140 9.32 -0.67 -9.13
N TYR A 141 8.32 -0.94 -8.30
CA TYR A 141 8.21 -2.16 -7.51
C TYR A 141 7.55 -3.32 -8.26
N LYS A 142 7.30 -3.20 -9.58
CA LYS A 142 6.67 -4.25 -10.40
C LYS A 142 7.39 -5.59 -10.25
N LYS A 143 8.71 -5.62 -10.37
CA LYS A 143 9.49 -6.86 -10.23
C LYS A 143 9.41 -7.45 -8.83
N GLN A 144 9.39 -6.59 -7.82
CA GLN A 144 9.28 -6.95 -6.41
C GLN A 144 7.90 -7.56 -6.11
N VAL A 145 6.82 -7.03 -6.69
CA VAL A 145 5.47 -7.63 -6.60
C VAL A 145 5.44 -9.02 -7.23
N VAL A 146 5.99 -9.19 -8.43
CA VAL A 146 6.04 -10.50 -9.10
C VAL A 146 6.89 -11.48 -8.29
N HIS A 147 8.00 -11.00 -7.71
CA HIS A 147 8.84 -11.82 -6.84
C HIS A 147 8.10 -12.22 -5.55
N LEU A 148 7.37 -11.29 -4.95
CA LEU A 148 6.56 -11.57 -3.76
C LEU A 148 5.49 -12.62 -4.07
N PHE A 149 4.80 -12.50 -5.20
CA PHE A 149 3.83 -13.48 -5.68
C PHE A 149 4.46 -14.87 -5.86
N TYR A 150 5.64 -14.94 -6.48
CA TYR A 150 6.39 -16.19 -6.63
C TYR A 150 6.65 -16.88 -5.28
N GLN A 151 7.06 -16.11 -4.26
CA GLN A 151 7.32 -16.63 -2.93
C GLN A 151 6.05 -17.16 -2.25
N VAL A 152 4.92 -16.46 -2.42
CA VAL A 152 3.61 -16.90 -1.90
C VAL A 152 3.26 -18.28 -2.44
N VAL A 153 3.34 -18.46 -3.76
CA VAL A 153 3.01 -19.74 -4.40
C VAL A 153 3.97 -20.84 -3.91
N LYS A 154 5.28 -20.57 -4.00
CA LYS A 154 6.33 -21.54 -3.66
C LYS A 154 6.30 -22.00 -2.21
N ARG A 155 5.91 -21.16 -1.26
CA ARG A 155 5.90 -21.55 0.17
C ARG A 155 4.60 -22.18 0.62
N ASN A 156 3.48 -21.84 -0.02
CA ASN A 156 2.17 -22.20 0.49
C ASN A 156 1.49 -23.36 -0.26
N TYR A 157 2.00 -23.77 -1.45
CA TYR A 157 1.36 -24.79 -2.30
C TYR A 157 1.05 -26.12 -1.60
N ALA A 158 1.89 -26.57 -0.67
CA ALA A 158 1.76 -27.87 0.00
C ALA A 158 1.15 -27.79 1.42
N ARG A 159 0.87 -26.59 1.94
CA ARG A 159 0.48 -26.41 3.36
C ARG A 159 -0.99 -26.70 3.62
N GLY A 160 -1.82 -26.61 2.58
CA GLY A 160 -3.26 -26.79 2.65
C GLY A 160 -3.94 -26.09 1.49
N LYS A 161 -5.27 -26.16 1.45
CA LYS A 161 -6.02 -25.48 0.39
C LYS A 161 -5.99 -23.97 0.55
N PHE A 162 -5.81 -23.25 -0.55
CA PHE A 162 -5.97 -21.80 -0.53
C PHE A 162 -7.43 -21.43 -0.25
N THR A 163 -7.62 -20.42 0.59
CA THR A 163 -8.95 -19.86 0.82
C THR A 163 -9.34 -18.92 -0.32
N LYS A 164 -10.63 -18.60 -0.43
CA LYS A 164 -11.12 -17.64 -1.43
C LYS A 164 -10.46 -16.26 -1.31
N ASP A 165 -10.17 -15.83 -0.09
CA ASP A 165 -9.53 -14.55 0.19
C ASP A 165 -8.06 -14.56 -0.24
N GLN A 166 -7.36 -15.68 0.01
CA GLN A 166 -5.98 -15.87 -0.44
C GLN A 166 -5.89 -15.89 -1.96
N ILE A 167 -6.78 -16.59 -2.65
CA ILE A 167 -6.82 -16.61 -4.12
C ILE A 167 -7.16 -15.21 -4.66
N SER A 168 -8.09 -14.48 -4.05
CA SER A 168 -8.42 -13.10 -4.44
C SER A 168 -7.23 -12.17 -4.30
N LEU A 169 -6.43 -12.31 -3.23
CA LEU A 169 -5.20 -11.55 -3.04
C LEU A 169 -4.14 -11.91 -4.09
N MET A 170 -3.97 -13.21 -4.38
CA MET A 170 -3.08 -13.70 -5.44
C MET A 170 -3.47 -13.13 -6.81
N THR A 171 -4.77 -13.09 -7.14
CA THR A 171 -5.30 -12.45 -8.34
C THR A 171 -4.94 -10.96 -8.38
N GLN A 172 -5.17 -10.22 -7.28
CA GLN A 172 -4.84 -8.79 -7.20
C GLN A 172 -3.35 -8.52 -7.43
N MET A 173 -2.45 -9.35 -6.90
CA MET A 173 -1.00 -9.18 -7.09
C MET A 173 -0.60 -9.29 -8.57
N ILE A 174 -1.16 -10.27 -9.29
CA ILE A 174 -0.89 -10.46 -10.72
C ILE A 174 -1.56 -9.36 -11.57
N GLU A 175 -2.75 -8.91 -11.20
CA GLU A 175 -3.35 -7.74 -11.85
C GLU A 175 -2.51 -6.47 -11.66
N LYS A 176 -1.92 -6.29 -10.48
CA LYS A 176 -1.02 -5.16 -10.21
C LYS A 176 0.26 -5.23 -11.03
N SER A 177 0.82 -6.41 -11.28
CA SER A 177 2.04 -6.56 -12.09
C SER A 177 1.84 -6.23 -13.58
N ARG A 178 0.58 -6.17 -14.05
CA ARG A 178 0.23 -5.69 -15.41
C ARG A 178 0.44 -4.20 -15.59
N LYS A 179 0.47 -3.42 -14.50
CA LYS A 179 0.71 -1.98 -14.60
C LYS A 179 2.14 -1.73 -15.10
N PRO A 180 2.37 -0.69 -15.92
CA PRO A 180 3.72 -0.29 -16.29
C PRO A 180 4.55 0.14 -15.07
N PHE A 181 3.87 0.63 -14.03
CA PHE A 181 4.48 1.15 -12.82
C PHE A 181 3.71 0.73 -11.57
N VAL A 182 4.45 0.33 -10.53
CA VAL A 182 3.93 0.06 -9.17
C VAL A 182 4.76 0.86 -8.18
N CYS A 183 4.10 1.69 -7.36
CA CYS A 183 4.79 2.47 -6.34
C CYS A 183 5.07 1.67 -5.07
N GLU A 184 5.93 2.23 -4.21
CA GLU A 184 6.30 1.69 -2.91
C GLU A 184 5.08 1.42 -2.00
N GLU A 185 4.14 2.37 -1.93
CA GLU A 185 2.92 2.26 -1.11
C GLU A 185 2.06 1.07 -1.54
N GLU A 186 1.86 0.89 -2.85
CA GLU A 186 1.11 -0.24 -3.40
C GLU A 186 1.81 -1.58 -3.11
N TYR A 187 3.14 -1.62 -3.12
CA TYR A 187 3.92 -2.81 -2.78
C TYR A 187 3.75 -3.18 -1.30
N PHE A 188 3.93 -2.23 -0.38
CA PHE A 188 3.81 -2.51 1.06
C PHE A 188 2.38 -2.84 1.49
N GLU A 189 1.37 -2.27 0.83
CA GLU A 189 -0.03 -2.64 1.06
C GLU A 189 -0.26 -4.13 0.72
N LEU A 190 0.33 -4.63 -0.37
CA LEU A 190 0.25 -6.05 -0.73
C LEU A 190 0.99 -6.93 0.28
N ASP A 191 2.19 -6.52 0.72
CA ASP A 191 2.98 -7.22 1.72
C ASP A 191 2.21 -7.38 3.05
N GLU A 192 1.60 -6.30 3.54
CA GLU A 192 0.76 -6.32 4.74
C GLU A 192 -0.46 -7.25 4.57
N LYS A 193 -1.14 -7.19 3.41
CA LYS A 193 -2.28 -8.08 3.12
C LYS A 193 -1.89 -9.55 3.12
N LEU A 194 -0.69 -9.90 2.65
CA LEU A 194 -0.20 -11.29 2.67
C LEU A 194 0.00 -11.79 4.10
N TYR A 195 0.60 -10.96 4.96
CA TYR A 195 0.73 -11.25 6.38
C TYR A 195 -0.63 -11.48 7.04
N LEU A 196 -1.59 -10.59 6.81
CA LEU A 196 -2.96 -10.69 7.36
C LEU A 196 -3.70 -11.94 6.85
N ASN A 197 -3.40 -12.40 5.64
CA ASN A 197 -3.99 -13.61 5.04
C ASN A 197 -3.21 -14.91 5.35
N LYS A 198 -2.23 -14.85 6.27
CA LYS A 198 -1.41 -16.00 6.69
C LYS A 198 -0.67 -16.67 5.52
N LEU A 199 -0.29 -15.90 4.51
CA LEU A 199 0.53 -16.36 3.40
C LEU A 199 2.01 -16.10 3.72
N GLU A 200 2.80 -17.16 3.76
CA GLU A 200 4.22 -17.04 4.11
C GLU A 200 5.06 -16.50 2.95
N ILE A 201 5.87 -15.49 3.26
CA ILE A 201 6.70 -14.72 2.31
C ILE A 201 8.13 -14.46 2.83
N PHE A 202 8.40 -14.68 4.11
CA PHE A 202 9.74 -14.54 4.69
C PHE A 202 10.60 -15.79 4.42
N PRO A 203 11.92 -15.64 4.26
CA PRO A 203 12.83 -16.79 4.21
C PRO A 203 12.78 -17.59 5.51
N GLU A 204 12.95 -18.92 5.40
CA GLU A 204 13.57 -19.66 6.50
C GLU A 204 14.90 -18.94 6.75
N GLY A 205 15.10 -18.44 7.98
CA GLY A 205 16.39 -17.88 8.35
C GLY A 205 17.46 -18.91 8.01
N GLU A 206 18.47 -18.50 7.25
CA GLU A 206 19.74 -19.22 7.21
C GLU A 206 20.35 -19.27 8.62
#